data_AF-A0A1E4B007-F1
#
_entry.id   AF-A0A1E4B007-F1
#
_cell.length_a   1.000
_cell.length_b   1.000
_cell.length_c   1.000
_cell.angle_alpha   90.00
_cell.angle_beta   90.00
_cell.angle_gamma   90.00
#
_symmetry.space_group_name_H-M   'P 1'
#
loop_
_entity.id
_entity.type
_entity.pdbx_description
1 polymer ?
#
loop_
_entity_poly.entity_id
_entity_poly.type
_entity_poly.pdbx_seq_one_letter_code
_entity_poly.pdbx_strand_id
1 'polypeptide(L)'
;MSEGFFDAAAVRIVDGRPFDATDVPGGNPVAIVSEAFARKFWPGQSAIGRTMRVRETEVTVIGVAGDSKIRALGEDPVPFLYQPYAQAPTGGMTLVARTQGGADALIGAVMAAARRLDPDVVVVEAKTMERHLAASLLPHRLGAWVISAFGILALVLASIGLFGVVSYAVSTREREVGIRMAMGADAGRVVRLMMRGGLQLMAIGAALGLALSAAAARVLSGVLYGVNAMDPLAFVVAPLVLLGVALAAAWIPARRVTRISPVRAIRAE
;
A
#
# COMPACT_ATOMS: atom_id res chain seq x y z
N MET A 1 -31.22 7.25 -0.27
CA MET A 1 -30.87 6.45 0.92
C MET A 1 -32.10 6.19 1.76
N SER A 2 -32.18 5.04 2.43
CA SER A 2 -33.26 4.71 3.38
C SER A 2 -32.84 5.06 4.82
N GLU A 3 -33.79 4.98 5.76
CA GLU A 3 -33.58 5.20 7.20
C GLU A 3 -32.40 4.38 7.76
N GLY A 4 -32.36 3.08 7.50
CA GLY A 4 -31.30 2.19 7.98
C GLY A 4 -29.98 2.22 7.20
N PHE A 5 -29.83 3.10 6.20
CA PHE A 5 -28.64 3.11 5.33
C PHE A 5 -27.35 3.40 6.12
N PHE A 6 -27.36 4.42 6.97
CA PHE A 6 -26.16 4.87 7.68
C PHE A 6 -25.64 3.79 8.64
N ASP A 7 -26.53 3.09 9.33
CA ASP A 7 -26.19 1.95 10.18
C ASP A 7 -25.68 0.75 9.37
N ALA A 8 -26.36 0.41 8.27
CA ALA A 8 -25.95 -0.68 7.39
C ALA A 8 -24.58 -0.40 6.75
N ALA A 9 -24.29 0.86 6.41
CA ALA A 9 -23.04 1.30 5.82
C ALA A 9 -21.93 1.63 6.86
N ALA A 10 -22.25 1.66 8.17
CA ALA A 10 -21.35 2.13 9.23
C ALA A 10 -20.85 3.57 9.00
N VAL A 11 -21.71 4.42 8.45
CA VAL A 11 -21.45 5.85 8.30
C VAL A 11 -22.04 6.57 9.51
N ARG A 12 -21.19 7.13 10.36
CA ARG A 12 -21.62 7.86 11.55
C ARG A 12 -22.27 9.19 11.17
N ILE A 13 -23.39 9.54 11.80
CA ILE A 13 -23.91 10.91 11.82
C ILE A 13 -23.16 11.70 12.89
N VAL A 14 -22.56 12.81 12.47
CA VAL A 14 -21.69 13.68 13.28
C VAL A 14 -22.50 14.80 13.93
N ASP A 15 -23.45 15.36 13.18
CA ASP A 15 -24.34 16.42 13.62
C ASP A 15 -25.73 16.25 12.99
N GLY A 16 -26.78 16.73 13.65
CA GLY A 16 -28.18 16.57 13.22
C GLY A 16 -28.73 15.13 13.38
N ARG A 17 -29.54 14.68 12.41
CA ARG A 17 -30.23 13.37 12.45
C ARG A 17 -30.06 12.56 11.17
N PRO A 18 -30.16 11.21 11.22
CA PRO A 18 -30.32 10.38 10.02
C PRO A 18 -31.71 10.60 9.37
N PHE A 19 -31.90 10.06 8.17
CA PHE A 19 -33.23 9.99 7.57
C PHE A 19 -34.14 9.10 8.41
N ASP A 20 -35.42 9.44 8.50
CA ASP A 20 -36.43 8.64 9.20
C ASP A 20 -37.74 8.56 8.42
N ALA A 21 -38.74 7.88 8.97
CA ALA A 21 -40.04 7.68 8.36
C ALA A 21 -40.83 8.99 8.09
N THR A 22 -40.43 10.13 8.66
CA THR A 22 -41.09 11.42 8.44
C THR A 22 -40.60 12.12 7.16
N ASP A 23 -39.47 11.68 6.59
CA ASP A 23 -38.89 12.23 5.36
C ASP A 23 -39.57 11.66 4.10
N VAL A 24 -40.87 11.91 3.99
CA VAL A 24 -41.78 11.32 2.99
C VAL A 24 -41.76 12.08 1.65
N PRO A 25 -42.22 11.45 0.54
CA PRO A 25 -42.43 12.14 -0.72
C PRO A 25 -43.45 13.29 -0.55
N GLY A 26 -43.19 14.45 -1.16
CA GLY A 26 -44.05 15.64 -1.06
C GLY A 26 -43.94 16.43 0.24
N GLY A 27 -43.16 15.95 1.22
CA GLY A 27 -42.77 16.72 2.40
C GLY A 27 -41.67 17.75 2.09
N ASN A 28 -41.11 18.36 3.14
CA ASN A 28 -39.98 19.26 2.99
C ASN A 28 -38.78 18.49 2.40
N PRO A 29 -38.18 18.94 1.28
CA PRO A 29 -37.02 18.27 0.71
C PRO A 29 -35.82 18.39 1.64
N VAL A 30 -35.21 17.25 1.98
CA VAL A 30 -34.10 17.19 2.94
C VAL A 30 -32.88 16.47 2.38
N ALA A 31 -31.72 16.80 2.92
CA ALA A 31 -30.46 16.16 2.58
C ALA A 31 -29.56 16.00 3.82
N ILE A 32 -28.66 15.02 3.74
CA ILE A 32 -27.53 14.86 4.67
C ILE A 32 -26.25 15.08 3.87
N VAL A 33 -25.27 15.79 4.41
CA VAL A 33 -24.03 16.12 3.72
C VAL A 33 -22.82 15.50 4.40
N SER A 34 -21.73 15.24 3.69
CA SER A 34 -20.47 14.82 4.32
C SER A 34 -19.82 15.98 5.11
N GLU A 35 -18.97 15.66 6.09
CA GLU A 35 -18.17 16.68 6.77
C GLU A 35 -17.32 17.50 5.79
N ALA A 36 -16.72 16.88 4.77
CA ALA A 36 -15.97 17.56 3.72
C ALA A 36 -16.83 18.54 2.94
N PHE A 37 -18.11 18.23 2.72
CA PHE A 37 -19.06 19.16 2.13
C PHE A 37 -19.34 20.34 3.06
N ALA A 38 -19.66 20.06 4.33
CA ALA A 38 -19.93 21.09 5.33
C ALA A 38 -18.74 22.06 5.49
N ARG A 39 -17.52 21.53 5.64
CA ARG A 39 -16.29 22.33 5.75
C ARG A 39 -16.04 23.21 4.52
N LYS A 40 -16.37 22.72 3.33
CA LYS A 40 -16.14 23.46 2.07
C LYS A 40 -17.12 24.61 1.88
N PHE A 41 -18.40 24.39 2.14
CA PHE A 41 -19.46 25.36 1.83
C PHE A 41 -19.86 26.24 3.02
N TRP A 42 -19.68 25.77 4.25
CA TRP A 42 -19.98 26.49 5.48
C TRP A 42 -18.82 26.42 6.49
N PRO A 43 -17.63 26.95 6.14
CA PRO A 43 -16.45 26.86 7.01
C PRO A 43 -16.72 27.57 8.35
N GLY A 44 -16.52 26.84 9.45
CA GLY A 44 -16.68 27.36 10.81
C GLY A 44 -18.14 27.63 11.24
N GLN A 45 -19.13 27.17 10.46
CA GLN A 45 -20.55 27.35 10.78
C GLN A 45 -21.28 26.00 10.78
N SER A 46 -22.41 25.91 11.47
CA SER A 46 -23.26 24.72 11.36
C SER A 46 -23.89 24.65 9.97
N ALA A 47 -23.84 23.45 9.37
CA ALA A 47 -24.50 23.14 8.12
C ALA A 47 -26.00 22.83 8.32
N ILE A 48 -26.41 22.48 9.54
CA ILE A 48 -27.80 22.11 9.84
C ILE A 48 -28.74 23.31 9.62
N GLY A 49 -29.87 23.06 8.97
CA GLY A 49 -30.87 24.08 8.62
C GLY A 49 -30.49 24.96 7.42
N ARG A 50 -29.30 24.80 6.85
CA ARG A 50 -28.93 25.49 5.61
C ARG A 50 -29.67 24.89 4.43
N THR A 51 -30.11 25.73 3.50
CA THR A 51 -30.69 25.27 2.24
C THR A 51 -29.66 25.30 1.12
N MET A 52 -29.83 24.40 0.16
CA MET A 52 -29.09 24.41 -1.09
C MET A 52 -29.98 23.92 -2.22
N ARG A 53 -29.63 24.28 -3.45
CA ARG A 53 -30.37 23.81 -4.63
C ARG A 53 -29.68 22.57 -5.21
N VAL A 54 -30.40 21.45 -5.23
CA VAL A 54 -29.98 20.19 -5.87
C VAL A 54 -30.87 19.97 -7.08
N ARG A 55 -30.29 20.08 -8.28
CA ARG A 55 -31.03 20.12 -9.56
C ARG A 55 -32.01 21.32 -9.53
N GLU A 56 -33.32 21.06 -9.54
CA GLU A 56 -34.37 22.09 -9.49
C GLU A 56 -35.10 22.15 -8.15
N THR A 57 -34.59 21.44 -7.13
CA THR A 57 -35.25 21.35 -5.80
C THR A 57 -34.38 22.02 -4.75
N GLU A 58 -34.96 22.93 -3.98
CA GLU A 58 -34.34 23.46 -2.77
C GLU A 58 -34.46 22.42 -1.65
N VAL A 59 -33.32 22.00 -1.10
CA VAL A 59 -33.22 20.98 -0.05
C VAL A 59 -32.60 21.58 1.20
N THR A 60 -33.11 21.16 2.37
CA THR A 60 -32.60 21.59 3.67
C THR A 60 -31.66 20.53 4.24
N VAL A 61 -30.50 20.94 4.73
CA VAL A 61 -29.56 20.06 5.41
C VAL A 61 -30.08 19.72 6.81
N ILE A 62 -30.32 18.45 7.07
CA ILE A 62 -30.83 17.95 8.37
C ILE A 62 -29.79 17.14 9.15
N GLY A 63 -28.66 16.82 8.52
CA GLY A 63 -27.59 16.05 9.15
C GLY A 63 -26.24 16.21 8.43
N VAL A 64 -25.18 15.96 9.18
CA VAL A 64 -23.81 15.86 8.68
C VAL A 64 -23.31 14.44 8.96
N ALA A 65 -22.92 13.72 7.91
CA ALA A 65 -22.34 12.39 7.98
C ALA A 65 -20.81 12.45 7.96
N GLY A 66 -20.17 11.49 8.63
CA GLY A 66 -18.72 11.32 8.59
C GLY A 66 -18.22 11.08 7.16
N ASP A 67 -17.00 11.55 6.89
CA ASP A 67 -16.40 11.43 5.57
C ASP A 67 -16.23 9.96 5.15
N SER A 68 -16.68 9.65 3.94
CA SER A 68 -16.61 8.31 3.34
C SER A 68 -15.83 8.35 2.02
N LYS A 69 -15.23 7.23 1.64
CA LYS A 69 -14.64 7.06 0.31
C LYS A 69 -15.75 6.73 -0.69
N ILE A 70 -15.91 7.56 -1.71
CA ILE A 70 -17.02 7.51 -2.66
C ILE A 70 -16.57 6.89 -3.99
N ARG A 71 -15.43 7.33 -4.55
CA ARG A 71 -14.95 6.89 -5.88
C ARG A 71 -13.77 5.94 -5.80
N ALA A 72 -12.85 6.17 -4.87
CA ALA A 72 -11.65 5.36 -4.72
C ALA A 72 -11.22 5.25 -3.25
N LEU A 73 -10.63 4.11 -2.87
CA LEU A 73 -10.14 3.88 -1.50
C LEU A 73 -9.11 4.93 -1.03
N GLY A 74 -8.30 5.45 -1.96
CA GLY A 74 -7.24 6.41 -1.68
C GLY A 74 -7.64 7.89 -1.82
N GLU A 75 -8.85 8.22 -2.27
CA GLU A 75 -9.19 9.62 -2.52
C GLU A 75 -9.27 10.44 -1.24
N ASP A 76 -8.95 11.73 -1.30
CA ASP A 76 -9.27 12.65 -0.22
C ASP A 76 -10.79 12.76 -0.03
N PRO A 77 -11.29 12.98 1.20
CA PRO A 77 -12.71 13.22 1.42
C PRO A 77 -13.29 14.26 0.48
N VAL A 78 -14.18 13.83 -0.41
CA VAL A 78 -14.85 14.71 -1.36
C VAL A 78 -16.19 15.19 -0.78
N PRO A 79 -16.61 16.44 -1.08
CA PRO A 79 -17.96 16.88 -0.78
C PRO A 79 -18.99 15.92 -1.36
N PHE A 80 -19.82 15.33 -0.51
CA PHE A 80 -20.84 14.37 -0.89
C PHE A 80 -22.17 14.71 -0.22
N LEU A 81 -23.27 14.41 -0.92
CA LEU A 81 -24.63 14.69 -0.47
C LEU A 81 -25.47 13.43 -0.62
N TYR A 82 -26.21 13.11 0.44
CA TYR A 82 -27.14 12.01 0.54
C TYR A 82 -28.56 12.58 0.48
N GLN A 83 -29.43 11.98 -0.33
CA GLN A 83 -30.87 12.28 -0.37
C GLN A 83 -31.68 11.06 0.04
N PRO A 84 -32.85 11.24 0.67
CA PRO A 84 -33.73 10.12 0.98
C PRO A 84 -34.29 9.54 -0.33
N TYR A 85 -34.28 8.21 -0.44
CA TYR A 85 -34.70 7.52 -1.67
C TYR A 85 -36.19 7.80 -1.99
N ALA A 86 -37.01 7.96 -0.94
CA ALA A 86 -38.43 8.27 -1.08
C ALA A 86 -38.68 9.62 -1.80
N GLN A 87 -37.84 10.64 -1.57
CA GLN A 87 -38.01 11.96 -2.18
C GLN A 87 -37.29 12.09 -3.53
N ALA A 88 -36.22 11.32 -3.75
CA ALA A 88 -35.41 11.37 -4.95
C ALA A 88 -35.13 9.95 -5.50
N PRO A 89 -36.15 9.24 -6.01
CA PRO A 89 -35.98 7.90 -6.54
C PRO A 89 -35.11 7.93 -7.81
N THR A 90 -34.22 6.95 -7.92
CA THR A 90 -33.34 6.75 -9.08
C THR A 90 -33.79 5.52 -9.86
N GLY A 91 -33.50 5.48 -11.17
CA GLY A 91 -33.88 4.34 -12.03
C GLY A 91 -33.19 3.01 -11.70
N GLY A 92 -32.19 3.02 -10.81
CA GLY A 92 -31.57 1.84 -10.23
C GLY A 92 -31.56 1.93 -8.70
N MET A 93 -31.54 0.77 -8.04
CA MET A 93 -31.51 0.66 -6.59
C MET A 93 -30.35 -0.26 -6.16
N THR A 94 -29.51 0.24 -5.26
CA THR A 94 -28.50 -0.56 -4.57
C THR A 94 -28.96 -0.81 -3.16
N LEU A 95 -29.10 -2.08 -2.79
CA LEU A 95 -29.44 -2.47 -1.43
C LEU A 95 -28.17 -2.72 -0.61
N VAL A 96 -28.04 -2.00 0.50
CA VAL A 96 -26.97 -2.20 1.47
C VAL A 96 -27.58 -2.84 2.70
N ALA A 97 -27.03 -3.97 3.11
CA ALA A 97 -27.48 -4.71 4.28
C ALA A 97 -26.29 -5.15 5.13
N ARG A 98 -26.49 -5.12 6.45
CA ARG A 98 -25.55 -5.62 7.44
C ARG A 98 -26.11 -6.89 8.06
N THR A 99 -25.28 -7.92 8.19
CA THR A 99 -25.64 -9.18 8.86
C THR A 99 -24.55 -9.57 9.83
N GLN A 100 -24.93 -10.26 10.91
CA GLN A 100 -24.01 -10.92 11.84
C GLN A 100 -23.73 -12.38 11.42
N GLY A 101 -24.51 -12.93 10.49
CA GLY A 101 -24.35 -14.28 9.95
C GLY A 101 -23.64 -14.33 8.59
N GLY A 102 -23.74 -15.46 7.90
CA GLY A 102 -23.14 -15.64 6.57
C GLY A 102 -23.71 -14.69 5.53
N ALA A 103 -22.89 -13.77 5.01
CA ALA A 103 -23.30 -12.77 4.03
C ALA A 103 -23.81 -13.41 2.72
N ASP A 104 -23.21 -14.51 2.28
CA ASP A 104 -23.65 -15.24 1.09
C ASP A 104 -25.06 -15.83 1.26
N ALA A 105 -25.42 -16.27 2.46
CA ALA A 105 -26.77 -16.76 2.76
C ALA A 105 -27.81 -15.63 2.71
N LEU A 106 -27.46 -14.44 3.25
CA LEU A 106 -28.32 -13.26 3.15
C LEU A 106 -28.50 -12.82 1.69
N ILE A 107 -27.42 -12.82 0.90
CA ILE A 107 -27.49 -12.52 -0.54
C ILE A 107 -28.46 -13.49 -1.22
N GLY A 108 -28.33 -14.79 -0.98
CA GLY A 108 -29.24 -15.81 -1.53
C GLY A 108 -30.71 -15.56 -1.15
N ALA A 109 -30.97 -15.21 0.11
CA ALA A 109 -32.31 -14.92 0.62
C ALA A 109 -32.91 -13.65 -0.01
N VAL A 110 -32.14 -12.56 -0.10
CA VAL A 110 -32.56 -11.30 -0.73
C VAL A 110 -32.85 -11.52 -2.22
N MET A 111 -31.98 -12.25 -2.92
CA MET A 111 -32.17 -12.59 -4.33
C MET A 111 -33.44 -13.42 -4.57
N ALA A 112 -33.72 -14.38 -3.70
CA ALA A 112 -34.94 -15.17 -3.76
C ALA A 112 -36.19 -14.32 -3.50
N ALA A 113 -36.13 -13.39 -2.54
CA ALA A 113 -37.21 -12.46 -2.25
C ALA A 113 -37.46 -11.49 -3.41
N ALA A 114 -36.40 -10.93 -4.00
CA ALA A 114 -36.48 -10.03 -5.15
C ALA A 114 -37.16 -10.71 -6.35
N ARG A 115 -36.73 -11.93 -6.71
CA ARG A 115 -37.34 -12.70 -7.81
C ARG A 115 -38.80 -13.11 -7.56
N ARG A 116 -39.23 -13.20 -6.29
CA ARG A 116 -40.64 -13.46 -5.95
C ARG A 116 -41.51 -12.22 -6.13
N LEU A 117 -40.95 -11.04 -5.86
CA LEU A 117 -41.64 -9.77 -6.04
C LEU A 117 -41.75 -9.43 -7.53
N ASP A 118 -40.65 -9.61 -8.26
CA ASP A 118 -40.58 -9.35 -9.69
C ASP A 118 -39.61 -10.37 -10.35
N PRO A 119 -40.14 -11.32 -11.14
CA PRO A 119 -39.32 -12.29 -11.87
C PRO A 119 -38.35 -11.67 -12.87
N ASP A 120 -38.66 -10.48 -13.39
CA ASP A 120 -37.88 -9.78 -14.41
C ASP A 120 -36.78 -8.88 -13.80
N VAL A 121 -36.64 -8.88 -12.46
CA VAL A 121 -35.64 -8.06 -11.79
C VAL A 121 -34.21 -8.47 -12.17
N VAL A 122 -33.52 -7.58 -12.88
CA VAL A 122 -32.12 -7.78 -13.27
C VAL A 122 -31.22 -7.32 -12.12
N VAL A 123 -30.66 -8.27 -11.38
CA VAL A 123 -29.62 -7.97 -10.39
C VAL A 123 -28.26 -8.00 -11.06
N VAL A 124 -27.71 -6.80 -11.28
CA VAL A 124 -26.43 -6.60 -11.96
C VAL A 124 -25.27 -7.14 -11.14
N GLU A 125 -25.26 -6.91 -9.83
CA GLU A 125 -24.21 -7.40 -8.93
C GLU A 125 -24.76 -7.75 -7.56
N ALA A 126 -24.34 -8.91 -7.03
CA ALA A 126 -24.59 -9.33 -5.67
C ALA A 126 -23.28 -9.84 -5.05
N LYS A 127 -22.70 -9.04 -4.16
CA LYS A 127 -21.39 -9.34 -3.56
C LYS A 127 -21.31 -8.77 -2.15
N THR A 128 -20.47 -9.40 -1.34
CA THR A 128 -20.12 -8.87 -0.02
C THR A 128 -19.27 -7.61 -0.17
N MET A 129 -19.27 -6.74 0.84
CA MET A 129 -18.39 -5.56 0.86
C MET A 129 -16.92 -5.97 0.74
N GLU A 130 -16.53 -7.09 1.35
CA GLU A 130 -15.18 -7.64 1.25
C GLU A 130 -14.80 -7.99 -0.19
N ARG A 131 -15.66 -8.70 -0.93
CA ARG A 131 -15.42 -9.02 -2.35
C ARG A 131 -15.39 -7.77 -3.22
N HIS A 132 -16.24 -6.79 -2.92
CA HIS A 132 -16.22 -5.50 -3.62
C HIS A 132 -14.88 -4.78 -3.42
N LEU A 133 -14.41 -4.67 -2.19
CA LEU A 133 -13.12 -4.06 -1.87
C LEU A 133 -11.93 -4.84 -2.47
N ALA A 134 -11.98 -6.17 -2.42
CA ALA A 134 -10.94 -7.02 -3.01
C ALA A 134 -10.79 -6.80 -4.53
N ALA A 135 -11.91 -6.64 -5.24
CA ALA A 135 -11.90 -6.32 -6.68
C ALA A 135 -11.30 -4.92 -6.94
N SER A 136 -11.67 -3.91 -6.15
CA SER A 136 -11.13 -2.55 -6.28
C SER A 136 -9.63 -2.48 -5.97
N LEU A 137 -9.11 -3.36 -5.12
CA LEU A 137 -7.69 -3.45 -4.77
C LEU A 137 -6.87 -4.30 -5.75
N LEU A 138 -7.50 -5.03 -6.67
CA LEU A 138 -6.81 -5.95 -7.58
C LEU A 138 -5.74 -5.25 -8.45
N PRO A 139 -6.01 -4.10 -9.10
CA PRO A 139 -5.00 -3.42 -9.93
C PRO A 139 -3.78 -2.98 -9.11
N HIS A 140 -4.02 -2.50 -7.88
CA HIS A 140 -2.96 -2.09 -6.94
C HIS A 140 -2.10 -3.29 -6.53
N ARG A 141 -2.73 -4.44 -6.25
CA ARG A 141 -2.02 -5.68 -5.95
C ARG A 141 -1.17 -6.12 -7.14
N LEU A 142 -1.73 -6.20 -8.34
CA LEU A 142 -0.98 -6.61 -9.53
C LEU A 142 0.25 -5.71 -9.77
N GLY A 143 0.09 -4.40 -9.63
CA GLY A 143 1.22 -3.47 -9.69
C GLY A 143 2.29 -3.77 -8.63
N ALA A 144 1.88 -4.00 -7.38
CA ALA A 144 2.80 -4.37 -6.30
C ALA A 144 3.54 -5.68 -6.58
N TRP A 145 2.87 -6.69 -7.14
CA TRP A 145 3.49 -7.96 -7.53
C TRP A 145 4.57 -7.75 -8.61
N VAL A 146 4.27 -6.98 -9.64
CA VAL A 146 5.22 -6.68 -10.73
C VAL A 146 6.43 -5.90 -10.21
N ILE A 147 6.20 -4.84 -9.42
CA ILE A 147 7.27 -4.04 -8.80
C ILE A 147 8.12 -4.91 -7.86
N SER A 148 7.49 -5.80 -7.09
CA SER A 148 8.21 -6.73 -6.21
C SER A 148 9.09 -7.69 -7.00
N ALA A 149 8.59 -8.22 -8.13
CA ALA A 149 9.38 -9.08 -9.00
C ALA A 149 10.60 -8.34 -9.57
N PHE A 150 10.44 -7.10 -10.03
CA PHE A 150 11.56 -6.26 -10.47
C PHE A 150 12.53 -5.94 -9.33
N GLY A 151 12.03 -5.66 -8.14
CA GLY A 151 12.86 -5.42 -6.94
C GLY A 151 13.71 -6.64 -6.58
N ILE A 152 13.13 -7.84 -6.59
CA ILE A 152 13.85 -9.10 -6.37
C ILE A 152 14.90 -9.31 -7.47
N LEU A 153 14.54 -9.12 -8.74
CA LEU A 153 15.47 -9.28 -9.85
C LEU A 153 16.65 -8.30 -9.75
N ALA A 154 16.36 -7.03 -9.42
CA ALA A 154 17.37 -6.00 -9.21
C ALA A 154 18.29 -6.35 -8.03
N LEU A 155 17.73 -6.87 -6.94
CA LEU A 155 18.51 -7.33 -5.78
C LEU A 155 19.43 -8.50 -6.14
N VAL A 156 18.95 -9.46 -6.93
CA VAL A 156 19.79 -10.57 -7.44
C VAL A 156 20.91 -10.03 -8.33
N LEU A 157 20.61 -9.15 -9.28
CA LEU A 157 21.61 -8.58 -10.19
C LEU A 157 22.65 -7.75 -9.44
N ALA A 158 22.21 -6.93 -8.48
CA ALA A 158 23.09 -6.17 -7.59
C ALA A 158 23.97 -7.10 -6.76
N SER A 159 23.41 -8.20 -6.25
CA SER A 159 24.16 -9.22 -5.49
C SER A 159 25.24 -9.88 -6.34
N ILE A 160 24.93 -10.26 -7.58
CA ILE A 160 25.90 -10.84 -8.52
C ILE A 160 27.01 -9.84 -8.84
N GLY A 161 26.66 -8.59 -9.15
CA GLY A 161 27.63 -7.53 -9.45
C GLY A 161 28.53 -7.23 -8.26
N LEU A 162 27.95 -7.09 -7.07
CA LEU A 162 28.68 -6.88 -5.82
C LEU A 162 29.62 -8.06 -5.52
N PHE A 163 29.16 -9.30 -5.70
CA PHE A 163 29.99 -10.48 -5.53
C PHE A 163 31.18 -10.48 -6.49
N GLY A 164 30.96 -10.15 -7.76
CA GLY A 164 32.02 -10.07 -8.78
C GLY A 164 33.05 -9.00 -8.47
N VAL A 165 32.61 -7.77 -8.18
CA VAL A 165 33.51 -6.64 -7.88
C VAL A 165 34.33 -6.89 -6.61
N VAL A 166 33.69 -7.37 -5.53
CA VAL A 166 34.38 -7.64 -4.27
C VAL A 166 35.34 -8.83 -4.43
N SER A 167 34.91 -9.92 -5.07
CA SER A 167 35.77 -11.08 -5.29
C SER A 167 36.98 -10.73 -6.16
N TYR A 168 36.78 -9.95 -7.22
CA TYR A 168 37.86 -9.49 -8.09
C TYR A 168 38.85 -8.57 -7.37
N ALA A 169 38.36 -7.65 -6.54
CA ALA A 169 39.20 -6.76 -5.74
C ALA A 169 40.04 -7.51 -4.69
N VAL A 170 39.52 -8.64 -4.18
CA VAL A 170 40.26 -9.53 -3.26
C VAL A 170 41.30 -10.36 -4.03
N SER A 171 40.92 -10.92 -5.19
CA SER A 171 41.83 -11.78 -5.98
C SER A 171 43.02 -11.00 -6.57
N THR A 172 42.85 -9.74 -6.97
CA THR A 172 43.97 -8.92 -7.45
C THR A 172 45.02 -8.62 -6.38
N ARG A 173 44.66 -8.73 -5.09
CA ARG A 173 45.57 -8.53 -3.96
C ARG A 173 46.25 -9.82 -3.51
N GLU A 174 46.04 -10.95 -4.18
CA GLU A 174 46.61 -12.26 -3.82
C GLU A 174 48.14 -12.26 -3.72
N ARG A 175 48.83 -11.55 -4.63
CA ARG A 175 50.30 -11.45 -4.62
C ARG A 175 50.82 -10.75 -3.36
N GLU A 176 50.19 -9.64 -2.95
CA GLU A 176 50.57 -8.93 -1.71
C GLU A 176 50.30 -9.78 -0.47
N VAL A 177 49.18 -10.52 -0.45
CA VAL A 177 48.85 -11.44 0.63
C VAL A 177 49.86 -12.58 0.71
N GLY A 178 50.21 -13.19 -0.42
CA GLY A 178 51.20 -14.27 -0.49
C GLY A 178 52.58 -13.84 0.01
N ILE A 179 53.05 -12.65 -0.36
CA ILE A 179 54.33 -12.08 0.12
C ILE A 179 54.28 -11.82 1.63
N ARG A 180 53.20 -11.23 2.16
CA ARG A 180 53.06 -10.98 3.60
C ARG A 180 52.99 -12.28 4.40
N MET A 181 52.29 -13.29 3.90
CA MET A 181 52.24 -14.62 4.50
C MET A 181 53.62 -15.29 4.52
N ALA A 182 54.41 -15.15 3.45
CA ALA A 182 55.79 -15.65 3.40
C ALA A 182 56.73 -14.95 4.40
N MET A 183 56.43 -13.70 4.76
CA MET A 183 57.12 -12.97 5.85
C MET A 183 56.56 -13.26 7.25
N GLY A 184 55.68 -14.25 7.41
CA GLY A 184 55.15 -14.68 8.72
C GLY A 184 53.96 -13.87 9.23
N ALA A 185 53.28 -13.10 8.37
CA ALA A 185 52.08 -12.36 8.78
C ALA A 185 50.91 -13.29 9.14
N ASP A 186 50.14 -12.93 10.17
CA ASP A 186 48.92 -13.62 10.55
C ASP A 186 47.85 -13.52 9.45
N ALA A 187 47.36 -14.67 8.98
CA ALA A 187 46.32 -14.78 7.96
C ALA A 187 45.04 -14.03 8.36
N GLY A 188 44.68 -14.05 9.66
CA GLY A 188 43.50 -13.36 10.17
C GLY A 188 43.59 -11.84 10.05
N ARG A 189 44.78 -11.26 10.25
CA ARG A 189 45.03 -9.81 10.12
C ARG A 189 44.92 -9.33 8.67
N VAL A 190 45.35 -10.15 7.70
CA VAL A 190 45.25 -9.82 6.27
C VAL A 190 43.80 -9.88 5.78
N VAL A 191 43.07 -10.94 6.13
CA VAL A 191 41.63 -11.07 5.81
C VAL A 191 40.83 -9.90 6.38
N ARG A 192 41.09 -9.50 7.63
CA ARG A 192 40.40 -8.37 8.28
C ARG A 192 40.65 -7.04 7.57
N LEU A 193 41.87 -6.80 7.10
CA LEU A 193 42.21 -5.58 6.35
C LEU A 193 41.47 -5.52 5.01
N MET A 194 41.37 -6.65 4.31
CA MET A 194 40.64 -6.76 3.05
C MET A 194 39.12 -6.59 3.25
N MET A 195 38.56 -7.23 4.28
CA MET A 195 37.16 -7.08 4.65
C MET A 195 36.81 -5.63 4.99
N ARG A 196 37.70 -4.90 5.68
CA ARG A 196 37.48 -3.49 6.03
C ARG A 196 37.34 -2.59 4.80
N GLY A 197 38.13 -2.82 3.75
CA GLY A 197 38.01 -2.10 2.48
C GLY A 197 36.68 -2.38 1.78
N GLY A 198 36.27 -3.65 1.70
CA GLY A 198 34.97 -4.04 1.12
C GLY A 198 33.78 -3.50 1.91
N LEU A 199 33.85 -3.55 3.25
CA LEU A 199 32.83 -3.00 4.15
C LEU A 199 32.70 -1.48 4.03
N GLN A 200 33.79 -0.73 3.84
CA GLN A 200 33.73 0.70 3.62
C GLN A 200 33.00 1.07 2.33
N LEU A 201 33.33 0.40 1.22
CA LEU A 201 32.67 0.63 -0.06
C LEU A 201 31.17 0.25 0.00
N MET A 202 30.85 -0.85 0.66
CA MET A 202 29.48 -1.30 0.88
C MET A 202 28.69 -0.30 1.75
N ALA A 203 29.28 0.20 2.84
CA ALA A 203 28.63 1.17 3.72
C ALA A 203 28.31 2.48 2.99
N ILE A 204 29.23 2.98 2.16
CA ILE A 204 29.00 4.18 1.34
C ILE A 204 27.90 3.93 0.32
N GLY A 205 27.97 2.82 -0.42
CA GLY A 205 26.95 2.44 -1.39
C GLY A 205 25.57 2.26 -0.76
N ALA A 206 25.50 1.62 0.41
CA ALA A 206 24.26 1.43 1.16
C ALA A 206 23.69 2.77 1.65
N ALA A 207 24.52 3.66 2.19
CA ALA A 207 24.08 4.97 2.64
C ALA A 207 23.52 5.82 1.47
N LEU A 208 24.22 5.86 0.34
CA LEU A 208 23.76 6.55 -0.86
C LEU A 208 22.49 5.91 -1.44
N GLY A 209 22.44 4.58 -1.52
CA GLY A 209 21.28 3.85 -2.01
C GLY A 209 20.03 4.08 -1.15
N LEU A 210 20.18 4.06 0.18
CA LEU A 210 19.09 4.36 1.12
C LEU A 210 18.62 5.81 0.99
N ALA A 211 19.54 6.77 0.84
CA ALA A 211 19.18 8.17 0.65
C ALA A 211 18.41 8.39 -0.67
N LEU A 212 18.89 7.80 -1.78
CA LEU A 212 18.21 7.85 -3.07
C LEU A 212 16.84 7.15 -3.04
N SER A 213 16.76 5.98 -2.39
CA SER A 213 15.52 5.25 -2.22
C SER A 213 14.50 6.04 -1.40
N ALA A 214 14.93 6.69 -0.30
CA ALA A 214 14.06 7.55 0.50
C ALA A 214 13.56 8.78 -0.28
N ALA A 215 14.43 9.40 -1.08
CA ALA A 215 14.05 10.50 -1.96
C ALA A 215 13.03 10.06 -3.01
N ALA A 216 13.26 8.92 -3.67
CA ALA A 216 12.34 8.35 -4.64
C ALA A 216 10.99 7.98 -4.00
N ALA A 217 10.99 7.34 -2.83
CA ALA A 217 9.79 6.99 -2.08
C ALA A 217 8.97 8.24 -1.72
N ARG A 218 9.64 9.35 -1.36
CA ARG A 218 8.97 10.61 -1.06
C ARG A 218 8.32 11.23 -2.30
N VAL A 219 8.99 11.20 -3.46
CA VAL A 219 8.39 11.66 -4.73
C VAL A 219 7.18 10.78 -5.10
N LEU A 220 7.31 9.47 -4.95
CA LEU A 220 6.25 8.52 -5.27
C LEU A 220 5.05 8.60 -4.31
N SER A 221 5.26 8.99 -3.05
CA SER A 221 4.18 9.17 -2.06
C SER A 221 3.14 10.21 -2.47
N GLY A 222 3.49 11.18 -3.32
CA GLY A 222 2.54 12.12 -3.90
C GLY A 222 1.60 11.49 -4.95
N VAL A 223 1.93 10.28 -5.42
CA VAL A 223 1.19 9.52 -6.44
C VAL A 223 0.53 8.28 -5.83
N LEU A 224 1.16 7.66 -4.81
CA LEU A 224 0.60 6.54 -4.07
C LEU A 224 -0.37 7.05 -3.00
N TYR A 225 -1.66 7.08 -3.33
CA TYR A 225 -2.71 7.42 -2.38
C TYR A 225 -2.96 6.28 -1.38
N GLY A 226 -2.83 6.58 -0.07
CA GLY A 226 -3.26 5.70 1.01
C GLY A 226 -2.34 4.51 1.33
N VAL A 227 -1.14 4.45 0.75
CA VAL A 227 -0.13 3.41 1.03
C VAL A 227 1.13 4.09 1.53
N ASN A 228 1.70 3.58 2.63
CA ASN A 228 2.96 4.10 3.13
C ASN A 228 4.07 3.79 2.10
N ALA A 229 4.62 4.82 1.46
CA ALA A 229 5.65 4.68 0.45
C ALA A 229 6.99 4.16 1.03
N MET A 230 7.16 4.26 2.35
CA MET A 230 8.27 3.63 3.05
C MET A 230 7.84 2.28 3.60
N ASP A 231 8.24 1.20 2.92
CA ASP A 231 8.17 -0.16 3.44
C ASP A 231 9.40 -0.43 4.32
N PRO A 232 9.26 -0.45 5.66
CA PRO A 232 10.40 -0.65 6.55
C PRO A 232 11.09 -2.01 6.32
N LEU A 233 10.33 -3.00 5.87
CA LEU A 233 10.83 -4.35 5.64
C LEU A 233 11.76 -4.36 4.43
N ALA A 234 11.37 -3.71 3.32
CA ALA A 234 12.24 -3.56 2.15
C ALA A 234 13.53 -2.77 2.46
N PHE A 235 13.42 -1.68 3.24
CA PHE A 235 14.55 -0.84 3.64
C PHE A 235 15.55 -1.54 4.58
N VAL A 236 15.13 -2.59 5.29
CA VAL A 236 16.00 -3.37 6.19
C VAL A 236 16.52 -4.64 5.50
N VAL A 237 15.63 -5.38 4.82
CA VAL A 237 15.97 -6.68 4.22
C VAL A 237 16.96 -6.50 3.07
N ALA A 238 16.76 -5.52 2.18
CA ALA A 238 17.65 -5.37 1.03
C ALA A 238 19.11 -5.06 1.43
N PRO A 239 19.40 -4.09 2.33
CA PRO A 239 20.76 -3.87 2.81
C PRO A 239 21.36 -5.07 3.55
N LEU A 240 20.57 -5.81 4.33
CA LEU A 240 21.05 -7.01 5.04
C LEU A 240 21.43 -8.12 4.07
N VAL A 241 20.64 -8.34 3.02
CA VAL A 241 20.98 -9.31 1.96
C VAL A 241 22.27 -8.90 1.25
N LEU A 242 22.39 -7.64 0.85
CA LEU A 242 23.61 -7.14 0.20
C LEU A 242 24.84 -7.21 1.13
N LEU A 243 24.66 -6.97 2.43
CA LEU A 243 25.72 -7.14 3.43
C LEU A 243 26.18 -8.60 3.50
N GLY A 244 25.23 -9.54 3.57
CA GLY A 244 25.53 -10.97 3.55
C GLY A 244 26.29 -11.39 2.30
N VAL A 245 25.89 -10.88 1.13
CA VAL A 245 26.57 -11.13 -0.15
C VAL A 245 27.97 -10.53 -0.17
N ALA A 246 28.15 -9.28 0.30
CA ALA A 246 29.47 -8.65 0.39
C ALA A 246 30.42 -9.42 1.30
N LEU A 247 29.94 -9.88 2.46
CA LEU A 247 30.71 -10.69 3.40
C LEU A 247 31.09 -12.04 2.80
N ALA A 248 30.15 -12.71 2.12
CA ALA A 248 30.43 -13.97 1.43
C ALA A 248 31.47 -13.78 0.30
N ALA A 249 31.32 -12.73 -0.50
CA ALA A 249 32.22 -12.38 -1.59
C ALA A 249 33.64 -12.04 -1.10
N ALA A 250 33.76 -11.41 0.07
CA ALA A 250 35.06 -11.12 0.68
C ALA A 250 35.68 -12.37 1.33
N TRP A 251 34.87 -13.21 1.98
CA TRP A 251 35.36 -14.34 2.77
C TRP A 251 35.75 -15.55 1.91
N ILE A 252 34.99 -15.89 0.87
CA ILE A 252 35.22 -17.08 0.04
C ILE A 252 36.59 -17.04 -0.65
N PRO A 253 36.99 -15.97 -1.38
CA PRO A 253 38.30 -15.89 -2.01
C PRO A 253 39.42 -15.81 -0.97
N ALA A 254 39.26 -14.99 0.08
CA ALA A 254 40.27 -14.84 1.12
C ALA A 254 40.59 -16.15 1.85
N ARG A 255 39.57 -17.01 2.05
CA ARG A 255 39.74 -18.36 2.60
C ARG A 255 40.39 -19.34 1.61
N ARG A 256 40.17 -19.19 0.30
CA ARG A 256 40.89 -19.97 -0.71
C ARG A 256 42.38 -19.65 -0.68
N VAL A 257 42.74 -18.36 -0.68
CA VAL A 257 44.14 -17.89 -0.71
C VAL A 257 44.93 -18.35 0.51
N THR A 258 44.33 -18.31 1.70
CA THR A 258 44.97 -18.75 2.95
C THR A 258 45.11 -20.27 3.08
N ARG A 259 44.36 -21.05 2.29
CA ARG A 259 44.43 -22.52 2.25
C ARG A 259 45.36 -23.07 1.18
N ILE A 260 45.69 -22.28 0.15
CA ILE A 260 46.68 -22.69 -0.85
C ILE A 260 48.05 -22.53 -0.20
N SER A 261 48.68 -23.66 0.13
CA SER A 261 50.03 -23.69 0.71
C SER A 261 50.99 -22.81 -0.09
N PRO A 262 51.76 -21.91 0.56
CA PRO A 262 52.69 -20.98 -0.10
C PRO A 262 53.70 -21.69 -1.01
N VAL A 263 53.90 -23.00 -0.82
CA VAL A 263 54.80 -23.85 -1.62
C VAL A 263 54.29 -24.07 -3.06
N ARG A 264 52.97 -23.95 -3.35
CA ARG A 264 52.45 -24.05 -4.73
C ARG A 264 52.49 -22.73 -5.48
N ALA A 265 52.49 -21.59 -4.79
CA ALA A 265 52.51 -20.27 -5.43
C ALA A 265 53.86 -19.92 -6.09
N ILE A 266 54.96 -20.58 -5.66
CA ILE A 266 56.31 -20.38 -6.20
C ILE A 266 56.62 -21.39 -7.34
N ARG A 267 55.80 -22.44 -7.51
CA ARG A 267 56.04 -23.52 -8.49
C ARG A 267 55.16 -23.45 -9.74
N ALA A 268 54.36 -22.40 -9.88
CA ALA A 268 53.63 -22.08 -11.10
C ALA A 268 54.48 -21.11 -11.95
N GLU A 269 55.63 -21.60 -12.39
CA GLU A 269 56.35 -21.14 -13.59
C GLU A 269 56.52 -22.35 -14.50
#